data_AF-A0A5Q0HF84-F1
#
_entry.id   AF-A0A5Q0HF84-F1
#
_cell.length_a   1.000
_cell.length_b   1.000
_cell.length_c   1.000
_cell.angle_alpha   90.00
_cell.angle_beta   90.00
_cell.angle_gamma   90.00
#
_symmetry.space_group_name_H-M   'P 1'
#
loop_
_entity.id
_entity.type
_entity.pdbx_description
1 polymer ?
#
loop_
_entity_poly.entity_id
_entity_poly.type
_entity_poly.pdbx_seq_one_letter_code
_entity_poly.pdbx_strand_id
1 'polypeptide(L)'
;MVRPAGDGKWGVVTIERRGTDYRTEPCPRCPWRVDAPLNVFPPQVFRDSARTTYDLATHTFGCHGSSRSAPQTCAGFLLRGASDNLTIRLAVVSGRIDPDSIGSPVELYSDYRAMAVANGVDPNDPALTPCRGDRAMLGIAPGQGSADG
;
A
#
# COMPACT_ATOMS: atom_id res chain seq x y z
N MET A 1 -5.86 7.13 16.91
CA MET A 1 -4.79 8.15 16.91
C MET A 1 -4.07 8.09 15.56
N VAL A 2 -3.74 9.21 14.92
CA VAL A 2 -2.90 9.20 13.71
C VAL A 2 -1.45 9.23 14.20
N ARG A 3 -0.76 8.09 14.20
CA ARG A 3 0.68 8.06 14.52
C ARG A 3 1.45 8.21 13.20
N PRO A 4 2.28 9.25 13.04
CA PRO A 4 3.18 9.32 11.90
C PRO A 4 4.12 8.11 11.97
N ALA A 5 4.26 7.39 10.86
CA ALA A 5 5.44 6.56 10.61
C ALA A 5 6.55 7.51 10.12
N GLY A 6 7.76 7.31 10.61
CA GLY A 6 8.85 8.27 10.44
C GLY A 6 8.74 9.57 11.25
N ASP A 7 9.62 10.51 10.92
CA ASP A 7 9.89 11.79 11.60
C ASP A 7 8.75 12.83 11.58
N GLY A 8 7.56 12.47 11.11
CA GLY A 8 6.49 13.43 10.93
C GLY A 8 6.77 14.46 9.82
N LYS A 9 7.67 14.18 8.87
CA LYS A 9 7.82 14.92 7.60
C LYS A 9 7.33 14.09 6.42
N TRP A 10 7.38 12.76 6.54
CA TRP A 10 7.08 11.81 5.48
C TRP A 10 5.82 11.02 5.81
N GLY A 11 4.77 11.25 5.02
CA GLY A 11 3.39 10.88 5.34
C GLY A 11 3.04 9.41 5.12
N VAL A 12 3.69 8.47 5.82
CA VAL A 12 2.99 7.22 6.13
C VAL A 12 2.31 7.41 7.47
N VAL A 13 1.01 7.59 7.45
CA VAL A 13 0.24 7.62 8.68
C VAL A 13 -0.37 6.24 8.89
N THR A 14 -0.17 5.67 10.07
CA THR A 14 -1.09 4.63 10.53
C THR A 14 -2.42 5.31 10.79
N ILE A 15 -3.43 4.94 10.00
CA ILE A 15 -4.80 5.39 10.24
C ILE A 15 -5.45 4.41 11.22
N GLU A 16 -5.55 4.79 12.50
CA GLU A 16 -6.33 4.04 13.50
C GLU A 16 -7.81 4.46 13.53
N ARG A 17 -8.30 5.23 12.54
CA ARG A 17 -9.66 5.78 12.52
C ARG A 17 -10.55 5.03 11.52
N ARG A 18 -11.81 4.83 11.91
CA ARG A 18 -12.94 4.32 11.08
C ARG A 18 -13.33 5.28 9.93
N GLY A 19 -12.37 5.70 9.10
CA GLY A 19 -12.61 6.52 7.92
C GLY A 19 -12.69 5.65 6.67
N THR A 20 -13.75 5.81 5.90
CA THR A 20 -14.02 5.07 4.64
C THR A 20 -13.32 5.68 3.43
N ASP A 21 -12.49 6.72 3.60
CA ASP A 21 -11.90 7.43 2.48
C ASP A 21 -10.61 6.74 2.01
N TYR A 22 -10.63 6.29 0.76
CA TYR A 22 -9.49 5.71 0.05
C TYR A 22 -9.27 6.42 -1.28
N ARG A 23 -8.06 6.27 -1.83
CA ARG A 23 -7.75 6.68 -3.20
C ARG A 23 -8.14 5.56 -4.15
N THR A 24 -8.76 5.89 -5.26
CA THR A 24 -9.04 4.96 -6.37
C THR A 24 -7.85 4.80 -7.31
N GLU A 25 -6.91 5.76 -7.32
CA GLU A 25 -5.72 5.71 -8.16
C GLU A 25 -4.44 6.13 -7.41
N PRO A 26 -3.26 5.56 -7.77
CA PRO A 26 -1.97 6.03 -7.29
C PRO A 26 -1.73 7.49 -7.67
N CYS A 27 -1.35 8.30 -6.68
CA CYS A 27 -1.00 9.70 -6.92
C CYS A 27 0.32 9.84 -7.71
N PRO A 28 0.62 11.02 -8.31
CA PRO A 28 1.78 11.19 -9.19
C PRO A 28 3.14 10.84 -8.58
N ARG A 29 3.29 10.96 -7.26
CA ARG A 29 4.55 10.63 -6.54
C ARG A 29 4.43 9.37 -5.70
N CYS A 30 3.48 8.49 -6.02
CA CYS A 30 3.19 7.31 -5.22
C CYS A 30 4.40 6.36 -5.20
N PRO A 31 4.90 5.96 -4.02
CA PRO A 31 6.08 5.09 -3.94
C PRO A 31 5.82 3.69 -4.52
N TRP A 32 4.55 3.30 -4.68
CA TRP A 32 4.15 2.05 -5.31
C TRP A 32 4.38 2.02 -6.82
N ARG A 33 4.54 3.18 -7.48
CA ARG A 33 4.79 3.24 -8.93
C ARG A 33 6.23 2.87 -9.24
N VAL A 34 6.44 2.04 -10.25
CA VAL A 34 7.80 1.66 -10.70
C VAL A 34 8.53 2.85 -11.33
N ASP A 35 7.79 3.75 -11.99
CA ASP A 35 8.32 4.93 -12.66
C ASP A 35 8.44 6.17 -11.75
N ALA A 36 8.07 6.06 -10.47
CA ALA A 36 8.24 7.17 -9.53
C ALA A 36 9.73 7.33 -9.16
N PRO A 37 10.19 8.57 -8.91
CA PRO A 37 11.54 8.80 -8.42
C PRO A 37 11.81 8.03 -7.11
N LEU A 38 12.92 7.29 -7.08
CA LEU A 38 13.37 6.56 -5.91
C LEU A 38 14.02 7.48 -4.87
N ASN A 39 14.09 7.01 -3.61
CA ASN A 39 14.77 7.70 -2.51
C ASN A 39 14.18 9.08 -2.15
N VAL A 40 12.95 9.37 -2.59
CA VAL A 40 12.19 10.57 -2.18
C VAL A 40 11.87 10.52 -0.69
N PHE A 41 11.72 9.31 -0.14
CA PHE A 41 11.48 9.08 1.27
C PHE A 41 12.66 8.29 1.87
N PRO A 42 13.03 8.54 3.14
CA PRO A 42 14.06 7.75 3.81
C PRO A 42 13.65 6.27 3.92
N PRO A 43 14.56 5.29 3.76
CA PRO A 43 14.25 3.86 3.91
C PRO A 43 13.51 3.51 5.21
N GLN A 44 13.78 4.23 6.30
CA GLN A 44 13.12 4.02 7.59
C GLN A 44 11.59 4.13 7.52
N VAL A 45 11.03 4.97 6.65
CA VAL A 45 9.55 5.09 6.56
C VAL A 45 8.93 3.81 6.03
N PHE A 46 9.61 3.11 5.14
CA PHE A 46 9.18 1.83 4.59
C PHE A 46 9.39 0.70 5.60
N ARG A 47 10.46 0.75 6.40
CA ARG A 47 10.63 -0.18 7.53
C ARG A 47 9.48 -0.07 8.52
N ASP A 48 9.16 1.15 8.96
CA ASP A 48 8.08 1.40 9.92
C ASP A 48 6.73 0.93 9.37
N SER A 49 6.51 1.11 8.07
CA SER A 49 5.23 0.85 7.42
C SER A 49 5.02 -0.62 7.01
N ALA A 50 6.06 -1.46 7.10
CA ALA A 50 5.98 -2.88 6.76
C ALA A 50 4.86 -3.60 7.53
N ARG A 51 4.63 -3.22 8.79
CA ARG A 51 3.55 -3.78 9.62
C ARG A 51 2.13 -3.63 9.05
N THR A 52 1.94 -2.77 8.05
CA THR A 52 0.63 -2.61 7.37
C THR A 52 0.33 -3.76 6.40
N THR A 53 1.35 -4.54 6.01
CA THR A 53 1.26 -5.64 5.06
C THR A 53 1.53 -7.01 5.69
N TYR A 54 1.59 -7.06 7.03
CA TYR A 54 1.68 -8.31 7.77
C TYR A 54 0.33 -9.03 7.79
N ASP A 55 0.40 -10.32 8.10
CA ASP A 55 -0.78 -11.14 8.34
C ASP A 55 -1.68 -10.56 9.43
N LEU A 56 -2.97 -10.46 9.13
CA LEU A 56 -3.99 -9.87 10.00
C LEU A 56 -3.67 -8.45 10.47
N ALA A 57 -2.88 -7.70 9.69
CA ALA A 57 -2.57 -6.31 10.02
C ALA A 57 -3.85 -5.48 10.14
N THR A 58 -3.96 -4.71 11.22
CA THR A 58 -5.08 -3.79 11.46
C THR A 58 -4.76 -2.36 11.06
N HIS A 59 -3.49 -2.07 10.83
CA HIS A 59 -2.97 -0.76 10.45
C HIS A 59 -2.96 -0.65 8.93
N THR A 60 -3.44 0.45 8.37
CA THR A 60 -3.46 0.67 6.92
C THR A 60 -2.33 1.60 6.47
N PHE A 61 -1.97 1.52 5.19
CA PHE A 61 -0.97 2.40 4.57
C PHE A 61 -1.64 3.68 4.04
N GLY A 62 -1.37 4.79 4.69
CA GLY A 62 -1.89 6.10 4.28
C GLY A 62 -1.30 6.61 2.96
N CYS A 63 -2.09 7.36 2.21
CA CYS A 63 -1.64 8.06 1.01
C CYS A 63 -0.80 9.29 1.41
N HIS A 64 0.47 9.35 0.98
CA HIS A 64 1.32 10.52 1.25
C HIS A 64 0.79 11.83 0.64
N GLY A 65 -0.04 11.72 -0.42
CA GLY A 65 -0.69 12.87 -1.07
C GLY A 65 -1.98 13.32 -0.39
N SER A 66 -2.43 12.62 0.66
CA SER A 66 -3.59 13.05 1.46
C SER A 66 -3.19 14.02 2.56
N SER A 67 -4.13 14.83 3.03
CA SER A 67 -3.87 15.77 4.12
C SER A 67 -3.88 15.03 5.47
N ARG A 68 -3.17 15.60 6.46
CA ARG A 68 -3.17 15.04 7.83
C ARG A 68 -4.54 15.11 8.50
N SER A 69 -5.34 16.12 8.15
CA SER A 69 -6.68 16.32 8.69
C SER A 69 -7.73 15.41 8.03
N ALA A 70 -7.45 14.91 6.82
CA ALA A 70 -8.28 13.96 6.09
C ALA A 70 -7.41 12.86 5.46
N PRO A 71 -6.83 11.97 6.29
CA PRO A 71 -5.95 10.91 5.80
C PRO A 71 -6.77 9.89 5.02
N GLN A 72 -6.27 9.50 3.84
CA GLN A 72 -6.91 8.51 2.98
C GLN A 72 -6.04 7.26 2.88
N THR A 73 -6.65 6.09 2.72
CA THR A 73 -5.89 4.86 2.42
C THR A 73 -5.32 4.92 1.00
N CYS A 74 -4.08 4.47 0.81
CA CYS A 74 -3.36 4.53 -0.46
C CYS A 74 -3.86 3.50 -1.47
N ALA A 75 -4.12 3.93 -2.72
CA ALA A 75 -4.53 3.04 -3.82
C ALA A 75 -3.47 1.96 -4.14
N GLY A 76 -2.19 2.33 -4.20
CA GLY A 76 -1.11 1.36 -4.47
C GLY A 76 -1.03 0.26 -3.41
N PHE A 77 -1.24 0.62 -2.15
CA PHE A 77 -1.36 -0.36 -1.07
C PHE A 77 -2.60 -1.24 -1.23
N LEU A 78 -3.76 -0.67 -1.56
CA LEU A 78 -4.98 -1.46 -1.79
C LEU A 78 -4.81 -2.45 -2.95
N LEU A 79 -4.05 -2.08 -3.98
CA LEU A 79 -3.81 -2.90 -5.17
C LEU A 79 -2.71 -3.96 -5.02
N ARG A 80 -1.72 -3.75 -4.14
CA ARG A 80 -0.48 -4.56 -4.09
C ARG A 80 0.04 -4.94 -2.70
N GLY A 81 -0.55 -4.40 -1.64
CA GLY A 81 -0.03 -4.56 -0.27
C GLY A 81 -1.06 -4.91 0.79
N ALA A 82 -2.35 -4.83 0.45
CA ALA A 82 -3.43 -4.94 1.43
C ALA A 82 -3.97 -6.36 1.61
N SER A 83 -3.53 -7.34 0.82
CA SER A 83 -4.13 -8.67 0.69
C SER A 83 -4.28 -9.43 2.01
N ASP A 84 -3.33 -9.28 2.92
CA ASP A 84 -3.38 -9.91 4.24
C ASP A 84 -3.83 -8.94 5.36
N ASN A 85 -4.24 -7.72 5.01
CA ASN A 85 -4.67 -6.71 5.96
C ASN A 85 -6.13 -6.94 6.40
N LEU A 86 -6.32 -7.30 7.68
CA LEU A 86 -7.64 -7.56 8.26
C LEU A 86 -8.58 -6.36 8.15
N THR A 87 -8.08 -5.14 8.39
CA THR A 87 -8.91 -3.93 8.31
C THR A 87 -9.43 -3.72 6.89
N ILE A 88 -8.61 -3.92 5.87
CA ILE A 88 -9.04 -3.79 4.46
C ILE A 88 -10.01 -4.90 4.08
N ARG A 89 -9.73 -6.15 4.45
CA ARG A 89 -10.64 -7.28 4.15
C ARG A 89 -12.02 -7.07 4.75
N LEU A 90 -12.09 -6.63 6.01
CA LEU A 90 -13.37 -6.30 6.66
C LEU A 90 -14.05 -5.10 6.00
N ALA A 91 -13.28 -4.09 5.54
CA ALA A 91 -13.85 -2.94 4.84
C ALA A 91 -14.49 -3.35 3.50
N VAL A 92 -13.81 -4.19 2.70
CA VAL A 92 -14.34 -4.74 1.43
C VAL A 92 -15.60 -5.56 1.67
N VAL A 93 -15.56 -6.55 2.58
CA VAL A 93 -16.73 -7.40 2.87
C VAL A 93 -17.92 -6.60 3.40
N SER A 94 -17.67 -5.50 4.12
CA SER A 94 -18.73 -4.61 4.62
C SER A 94 -19.21 -3.57 3.59
N GLY A 95 -18.71 -3.59 2.36
CA GLY A 95 -19.06 -2.62 1.31
C GLY A 95 -18.51 -1.21 1.52
N ARG A 96 -17.55 -1.03 2.44
CA ARG A 96 -16.91 0.28 2.72
C ARG A 96 -15.78 0.61 1.74
N ILE A 97 -15.23 -0.40 1.08
CA ILE A 97 -14.28 -0.27 -0.03
C ILE A 97 -14.83 -1.10 -1.17
N ASP A 98 -14.93 -0.48 -2.35
CA ASP A 98 -15.24 -1.18 -3.58
C ASP A 98 -13.92 -1.45 -4.32
N PRO A 99 -13.42 -2.71 -4.30
CA PRO A 99 -12.15 -3.03 -4.95
C PRO A 99 -12.18 -2.82 -6.47
N ASP A 100 -13.35 -2.95 -7.11
CA ASP A 100 -13.49 -2.81 -8.56
C ASP A 100 -13.39 -1.33 -9.01
N SER A 101 -13.56 -0.40 -8.08
CA SER A 101 -13.37 1.04 -8.31
C SER A 101 -11.91 1.50 -8.29
N ILE A 102 -10.97 0.62 -7.94
CA ILE A 102 -9.56 0.95 -7.73
C ILE A 102 -8.73 0.44 -8.91
N GLY A 103 -7.95 1.33 -9.52
CA GLY A 103 -7.12 1.01 -10.66
C GLY A 103 -5.77 1.71 -10.63
N SER A 104 -4.91 1.34 -11.57
CA SER A 104 -3.68 2.08 -11.82
C SER A 104 -3.47 2.31 -13.31
N PRO A 105 -3.17 3.55 -13.73
CA PRO A 105 -2.83 3.84 -15.12
C PRO A 105 -1.36 3.50 -15.45
N VAL A 106 -0.59 3.04 -14.47
CA VAL A 106 0.86 2.81 -14.57
C VAL A 106 1.26 1.53 -13.84
N GLU A 107 2.44 1.01 -14.16
CA GLU A 107 2.95 -0.19 -13.51
C GLU A 107 3.30 0.08 -12.04
N LEU A 108 2.93 -0.88 -11.17
CA LEU A 108 3.22 -0.85 -9.75
C LEU A 108 4.17 -1.97 -9.36
N TYR A 109 4.93 -1.78 -8.28
CA TYR A 109 5.70 -2.87 -7.69
C TYR A 109 4.77 -4.05 -7.34
N SER A 110 5.26 -5.27 -7.56
CA SER A 110 4.49 -6.51 -7.38
C SER A 110 4.00 -6.70 -5.96
N ASP A 111 4.76 -6.23 -4.97
CA ASP A 111 4.43 -6.33 -3.56
C ASP A 111 5.17 -5.26 -2.73
N TYR A 112 4.86 -5.24 -1.42
CA TYR A 112 5.47 -4.30 -0.49
C TYR A 112 6.99 -4.44 -0.37
N ARG A 113 7.50 -5.67 -0.39
CA ARG A 113 8.94 -5.94 -0.24
C ARG A 113 9.69 -5.39 -1.44
N ALA A 114 9.21 -5.63 -2.66
CA ALA A 114 9.78 -5.08 -3.89
C ALA A 114 9.82 -3.55 -3.85
N MET A 115 8.71 -2.91 -3.47
CA MET A 115 8.65 -1.45 -3.31
C MET A 115 9.65 -0.94 -2.27
N ALA A 116 9.70 -1.56 -1.09
CA ALA A 116 10.55 -1.12 0.01
C ALA A 116 12.05 -1.26 -0.35
N VAL A 117 12.44 -2.37 -0.99
CA VAL A 117 13.82 -2.60 -1.44
C VAL A 117 14.22 -1.60 -2.52
N ALA A 118 13.34 -1.34 -3.50
CA ALA A 118 13.60 -0.32 -4.52
C ALA A 118 13.81 1.09 -3.91
N ASN A 119 13.16 1.36 -2.78
CA ASN A 119 13.31 2.61 -2.03
C ASN A 119 14.40 2.55 -0.94
N GLY A 120 15.32 1.58 -1.03
CA GLY A 120 16.55 1.56 -0.23
C GLY A 120 16.46 0.84 1.12
N VAL A 121 15.39 0.07 1.39
CA VAL A 121 15.39 -0.87 2.52
C VAL A 121 16.28 -2.07 2.20
N ASP A 122 17.07 -2.52 3.18
CA ASP A 122 17.87 -3.73 3.03
C ASP A 122 16.97 -4.94 2.70
N PRO A 123 17.26 -5.74 1.66
CA PRO A 123 16.46 -6.92 1.33
C PRO A 123 16.32 -7.94 2.48
N ASN A 124 17.32 -7.99 3.37
CA ASN A 124 17.37 -8.85 4.54
C ASN A 124 16.88 -8.15 5.81
N ASP A 125 16.28 -6.96 5.69
CA ASP A 125 15.72 -6.24 6.83
C ASP A 125 14.68 -7.11 7.55
N PRO A 126 14.83 -7.32 8.88
CA PRO A 126 13.87 -8.09 9.65
C PRO A 126 12.43 -7.59 9.52
N ALA A 127 12.22 -6.30 9.28
CA ALA A 127 10.88 -5.72 9.09
C ALA A 127 10.20 -6.24 7.82
N LEU A 128 10.93 -6.71 6.81
CA LEU A 128 10.33 -7.26 5.59
C LEU A 128 9.99 -8.74 5.71
N THR A 129 10.58 -9.46 6.68
CA THR A 129 10.39 -10.91 6.87
C THR A 129 8.91 -11.32 6.96
N PRO A 130 8.03 -10.61 7.70
CA PRO A 130 6.63 -11.00 7.82
C PRO A 130 5.76 -10.58 6.63
N CYS A 131 6.27 -9.80 5.67
CA CYS A 131 5.55 -9.39 4.47
C CYS A 131 5.42 -10.59 3.52
N ARG A 132 4.20 -11.11 3.32
CA ARG A 132 3.96 -12.37 2.59
C ARG A 132 3.90 -12.23 1.05
N GLY A 133 4.09 -11.04 0.51
CA GLY A 133 3.93 -10.75 -0.93
C GLY A 133 2.45 -10.54 -1.31
N ASP A 134 2.18 -10.02 -2.51
CA ASP A 134 0.80 -9.80 -2.94
C ASP A 134 0.14 -11.13 -3.33
N ARG A 135 -0.91 -11.49 -2.62
CA ARG A 135 -1.89 -12.48 -3.08
C ARG A 135 -3.08 -11.67 -3.58
N ALA A 136 -3.34 -11.66 -4.89
CA ALA A 136 -4.46 -10.91 -5.46
C ALA A 136 -5.70 -11.01 -4.56
N MET A 137 -6.16 -9.87 -4.03
CA MET A 137 -7.36 -9.79 -3.21
C MET A 137 -8.53 -10.31 -4.04
N LEU A 138 -8.92 -11.56 -3.79
CA LEU A 138 -10.13 -12.22 -4.30
C LEU A 138 -10.55 -11.79 -5.72
N GLY A 139 -10.01 -12.46 -6.75
CA GLY A 139 -10.68 -12.57 -8.05
C GLY A 139 -10.16 -11.70 -9.19
N ILE A 140 -9.17 -10.83 -8.97
CA ILE A 140 -8.46 -10.20 -10.09
C ILE A 140 -7.37 -11.18 -10.57
N ALA A 141 -7.71 -11.99 -11.56
CA ALA A 141 -6.70 -12.71 -12.32
C ALA A 141 -5.75 -11.68 -12.98
N PRO A 142 -4.42 -11.84 -12.93
CA PRO A 142 -3.54 -11.07 -13.81
C PRO A 142 -3.99 -11.36 -15.24
N GLY A 143 -4.27 -10.30 -16.01
CA GLY A 143 -4.74 -10.42 -17.39
C GLY A 143 -3.90 -11.43 -18.16
N GLN A 144 -4.53 -12.53 -18.55
CA GLN A 144 -3.95 -13.46 -19.50
C GLN A 144 -3.87 -12.68 -20.81
N GLY A 145 -2.65 -12.33 -21.22
CA GLY A 145 -2.41 -11.85 -22.57
C GLY A 145 -2.88 -12.92 -23.54
N SER A 146 -3.97 -12.65 -24.25
CA SER A 146 -4.38 -13.43 -25.42
C SER A 146 -3.28 -13.30 -26.47
N ALA A 147 -2.50 -14.37 -26.62
CA ALA A 147 -1.78 -14.65 -27.84
C ALA A 147 -2.72 -15.50 -28.73
N ASP A 148 -3.55 -14.80 -29.50
CA ASP A 148 -4.19 -15.31 -30.71
C ASP A 148 -3.80 -14.28 -31.80
N GLY A 149 -3.28 -14.58 -32.98
CA GLY A 149 -3.03 -15.78 -33.76
C GLY A 149 -2.43 -15.31 -35.08
#